data_AF-A0A1Y5U2B9-F1
#
_entry.id   AF-A0A1Y5U2B9-F1
#
_cell.length_a   1.000
_cell.length_b   1.000
_cell.length_c   1.000
_cell.angle_alpha   90.00
_cell.angle_beta   90.00
_cell.angle_gamma   90.00
#
_symmetry.space_group_name_H-M   'P 1'
#
loop_
_entity.id
_entity.type
_entity.pdbx_description
1 polymer ?
#
loop_
_entity_poly.entity_id
_entity_poly.type
_entity_poly.pdbx_seq_one_letter_code
_entity_poly.pdbx_strand_id
1 'polypeptide(L)' 'MSTRKFILQAVDGYLRQTGMSERQFSMAAVRDPKFVRRLRGDYGVTLTTIERAEAFIRQHPDGCAEKGPSA' A
#
# COMPACT_ATOMS: atom_id res chain seq x y z
N MET A 1 14.66 -4.08 14.23
CA MET A 1 13.36 -4.04 13.50
C MET A 1 13.67 -4.01 12.01
N SER A 2 13.10 -4.90 11.22
CA SER A 2 13.35 -4.94 9.76
C SER A 2 12.53 -3.87 9.06
N THR A 3 13.14 -3.10 8.14
CA THR A 3 12.51 -2.04 7.32
C THR A 3 11.18 -2.48 6.71
N ARG A 4 11.11 -3.74 6.28
CA ARG A 4 9.90 -4.39 5.77
C ARG A 4 8.70 -4.36 6.73
N LYS A 5 8.92 -4.62 8.02
CA LYS A 5 7.84 -4.63 9.03
C LYS A 5 7.27 -3.22 9.21
N PHE A 6 8.12 -2.20 9.14
CA PHE A 6 7.69 -0.80 9.20
C PHE A 6 6.83 -0.42 7.99
N ILE A 7 7.25 -0.82 6.78
CA ILE A 7 6.49 -0.57 5.55
C ILE A 7 5.14 -1.30 5.60
N LEU A 8 5.11 -2.55 6.04
CA LEU A 8 3.86 -3.29 6.23
C LEU A 8 2.91 -2.57 7.19
N GLN A 9 3.42 -2.10 8.34
CA GLN A 9 2.60 -1.35 9.30
C GLN A 9 2.08 -0.04 8.72
N ALA A 10 2.89 0.69 7.95
CA ALA A 10 2.48 1.92 7.29
C ALA A 10 1.37 1.65 6.25
N VAL A 11 1.53 0.60 5.43
CA VAL A 11 0.52 0.19 4.45
C VAL A 11 -0.76 -0.29 5.14
N ASP A 12 -0.68 -1.17 6.14
CA ASP A 12 -1.86 -1.64 6.88
C ASP A 12 -2.59 -0.48 7.57
N GLY A 13 -1.86 0.50 8.12
CA GLY A 13 -2.43 1.73 8.69
C GLY A 13 -3.18 2.55 7.65
N TYR A 14 -2.58 2.74 6.48
CA TYR A 14 -3.19 3.47 5.36
C TYR A 14 -4.44 2.77 4.82
N LEU A 15 -4.42 1.44 4.65
CA LEU A 15 -5.58 0.66 4.21
C LEU A 15 -6.74 0.76 5.21
N ARG A 16 -6.45 0.71 6.51
CA ARG A 16 -7.46 0.88 7.57
C ARG A 16 -8.04 2.30 7.60
N GLN A 17 -7.21 3.32 7.40
CA GLN A 17 -7.64 4.71 7.39
C GLN A 17 -8.54 5.02 6.18
N THR A 18 -8.17 4.51 5.01
CA THR A 18 -8.84 4.82 3.73
C THR A 18 -9.96 3.85 3.37
N GLY A 19 -10.01 2.69 4.02
CA GLY A 19 -10.90 1.59 3.64
C GLY A 19 -10.52 0.89 2.33
N MET A 20 -9.34 1.20 1.76
CA MET A 20 -8.88 0.57 0.52
C MET A 20 -8.56 -0.91 0.70
N SER A 21 -8.81 -1.68 -0.36
CA SER A 21 -8.32 -3.05 -0.45
C SER A 21 -6.83 -3.09 -0.80
N GLU A 22 -6.11 -4.11 -0.29
CA GLU A 22 -4.69 -4.35 -0.63
C GLU A 22 -4.44 -4.35 -2.14
N ARG A 23 -5.36 -4.96 -2.90
CA ARG A 23 -5.29 -5.02 -4.37
C ARG A 23 -5.41 -3.64 -5.00
N GLN A 24 -6.35 -2.81 -4.53
CA GLN A 24 -6.57 -1.46 -5.07
C GLN A 24 -5.34 -0.59 -4.80
N PHE A 25 -4.85 -0.59 -3.56
CA PHE A 25 -3.62 0.10 -3.20
C PHE A 25 -2.43 -0.37 -4.04
N SER A 26 -2.23 -1.68 -4.16
CA SER A 26 -1.09 -2.22 -4.91
C SER A 26 -1.14 -1.88 -6.40
N MET A 27 -2.33 -1.86 -6.99
CA MET A 27 -2.55 -1.42 -8.36
C MET A 27 -2.32 0.09 -8.53
N ALA A 28 -2.81 0.90 -7.61
CA ALA A 28 -2.72 2.35 -7.68
C ALA A 28 -1.29 2.87 -7.42
N ALA A 29 -0.63 2.33 -6.38
CA ALA A 29 0.67 2.79 -5.94
C ALA A 29 1.82 2.27 -6.79
N VAL A 30 1.80 0.98 -7.16
CA VAL A 30 2.96 0.30 -7.79
C VAL A 30 2.62 -0.48 -9.05
N ARG A 31 1.33 -0.51 -9.45
CA ARG A 31 0.83 -1.29 -10.60
C ARG A 31 1.15 -2.79 -10.54
N ASP A 32 1.34 -3.34 -9.33
CA ASP A 32 1.59 -4.77 -9.11
C ASP A 32 0.59 -5.31 -8.09
N PRO A 33 -0.44 -6.07 -8.49
CA PRO A 33 -1.47 -6.57 -7.58
C PRO A 33 -0.96 -7.56 -6.53
N LYS A 34 0.28 -8.07 -6.67
CA LYS A 34 0.90 -9.01 -5.73
C LYS A 34 1.89 -8.31 -4.78
N PHE A 35 2.01 -6.98 -4.84
CA PHE A 35 2.97 -6.23 -4.03
C PHE A 35 2.82 -6.49 -2.52
N VAL A 36 1.63 -6.27 -1.94
CA VAL A 36 1.41 -6.49 -0.49
C VAL A 36 1.66 -7.95 -0.12
N ARG A 37 1.24 -8.89 -0.96
CA ARG A 37 1.49 -10.33 -0.76
C ARG A 37 2.99 -10.67 -0.78
N ARG A 38 3.77 -10.09 -1.69
CA ARG A 38 5.23 -10.23 -1.74
C ARG A 38 5.89 -9.62 -0.51
N LEU A 39 5.44 -8.42 -0.14
CA LEU A 39 5.85 -7.74 1.08
C LEU A 39 5.50 -8.56 2.33
N ARG A 40 4.48 -9.43 2.32
CA ARG A 40 4.18 -10.38 3.42
C ARG A 40 4.88 -11.73 3.33
N GLY A 41 5.28 -12.18 2.14
CA GLY A 41 5.84 -13.51 1.89
C GLY A 41 7.36 -13.63 1.91
N ASP A 42 8.11 -12.67 2.46
CA ASP A 42 9.59 -12.61 2.43
C ASP A 42 10.20 -12.49 1.02
N TYR A 43 9.36 -12.24 0.01
CA TYR A 43 9.85 -11.98 -1.33
C TYR A 43 10.51 -10.59 -1.37
N GLY A 44 11.74 -10.54 -1.89
CA GLY A 44 12.47 -9.28 -2.06
C GLY A 44 11.69 -8.28 -2.88
N VAL A 45 11.40 -7.13 -2.29
CA VAL A 45 10.80 -5.97 -2.95
C VAL A 45 11.89 -4.94 -3.12
N THR A 46 11.99 -4.34 -4.30
CA THR A 46 13.03 -3.34 -4.57
C THR A 46 12.74 -2.05 -3.83
N LEU A 47 13.80 -1.32 -3.48
CA LEU A 47 13.68 0.00 -2.85
C LEU A 47 12.78 0.93 -3.68
N THR A 48 12.92 0.93 -5.00
CA THR A 48 12.09 1.72 -5.92
C THR A 48 10.59 1.43 -5.77
N THR A 49 10.20 0.18 -5.53
CA THR A 49 8.79 -0.17 -5.31
C THR A 49 8.28 0.36 -3.97
N ILE A 50 9.13 0.33 -2.94
CA ILE A 50 8.82 0.89 -1.63
C ILE A 50 8.65 2.41 -1.73
N GLU A 51 9.58 3.10 -2.38
CA GLU A 51 9.52 4.55 -2.58
C GLU A 51 8.25 4.98 -3.32
N ARG A 52 7.82 4.22 -4.32
CA ARG A 52 6.52 4.46 -5.01
C ARG A 52 5.33 4.28 -4.09
N ALA A 53 5.34 3.26 -3.23
CA ALA A 53 4.29 3.04 -2.26
C ALA A 53 4.21 4.18 -1.23
N GLU A 54 5.35 4.61 -0.70
CA GLU A 54 5.42 5.76 0.22
C GLU A 54 5.03 7.07 -0.45
N ALA A 55 5.47 7.31 -1.69
CA ALA A 55 5.09 8.48 -2.47
C ALA A 55 3.57 8.52 -2.69
N PHE A 56 2.95 7.38 -2.98
CA PHE A 56 1.49 7.29 -3.13
C PHE A 56 0.75 7.64 -1.84
N ILE A 57 1.17 7.08 -0.69
CA ILE A 57 0.57 7.40 0.62
C ILE A 57 0.68 8.91 0.92
N ARG A 58 1.84 9.52 0.63
CA ARG A 58 2.06 10.96 0.82
C ARG A 58 1.23 11.83 -0.12
N GLN A 59 1.03 11.40 -1.37
CA GLN A 59 0.26 12.14 -2.36
C GLN A 59 -1.26 11.99 -2.17
N HIS A 60 -1.70 10.89 -1.56
CA HIS A 60 -3.11 10.56 -1.38
C HIS A 60 -3.43 10.21 0.08
N PRO A 61 -3.28 11.12 1.06
CA PRO A 61 -3.47 10.82 2.48
C PRO A 61 -4.89 10.31 2.82
N ASP A 62 -5.91 10.75 2.07
CA ASP A 62 -7.31 10.36 2.26
C ASP A 62 -7.77 9.20 1.35
N GLY A 63 -6.83 8.55 0.64
CA GLY A 63 -7.12 7.55 -0.37
C GLY A 63 -7.26 8.13 -1.79
N CYS A 64 -7.15 7.27 -2.80
CA CYS A 64 -7.68 7.60 -4.12
C CYS A 64 -9.20 7.56 -3.99
N ALA A 65 -9.84 8.72 -3.93
CA ALA A 65 -11.27 8.88 -3.77
C ALA A 65 -12.05 8.31 -4.97
N GLU A 66 -12.19 6.99 -5.06
CA GLU A 66 -13.39 6.39 -5.63
C GLU A 66 -14.38 6.21 -4.49
N LYS A 67 -15.29 7.17 -4.35
CA LYS A 67 -16.50 6.97 -3.54
C LYS A 67 -17.23 5.74 -4.08
N GLY A 68 -17.18 4.62 -3.36
CA GLY A 68 -18.18 3.56 -3.43
C GLY A 68 -19.01 3.61 -2.15
N PRO A 69 -20.36 3.61 -2.23
CA PRO A 69 -21.22 4.01 -1.12
C PRO A 69 -21.17 2.96 0.00
N SER A 70 -21.06 3.40 1.24
CA SER A 70 -21.45 2.57 2.38
C SER A 70 -22.60 3.30 3.08
N ALA A 71 -23.79 3.05 2.55
CA ALA A 71 -25.07 3.07 3.22
C ALA A 71 -25.82 1.81 2.75
#